data_AF-A0AB38XPX9-F1
#
_entry.id   AF-A0AB38XPX9-F1
#
_cell.length_a   1.000
_cell.length_b   1.000
_cell.length_c   1.000
_cell.angle_alpha   90.00
_cell.angle_beta   90.00
_cell.angle_gamma   90.00
#
_symmetry.space_group_name_H-M   'P 1'
#
loop_
_entity.id
_entity.type
_entity.pdbx_description
1 polymer ?
#
loop_
_entity_poly.entity_id
_entity_poly.type
_entity_poly.pdbx_seq_one_letter_code
_entity_poly.pdbx_strand_id
1 'polypeptide(L)'
;MKLDGDSLTLLTGMWAKLNTNAGNYDHACLKECAEAVVALLESLPTVPVDASGETPARVRLAAMMLTARLYRRRNSLTGIETIADLGTSYVARYDPDIARMLRIDAFTPPQIG
;
A
#
# COMPACT_ATOMS: atom_id res chain seq x y z
N MET A 1 10.82 13.47 -5.06
CA MET A 1 9.88 12.91 -6.05
C MET A 1 8.50 12.77 -5.41
N LYS A 2 7.46 13.38 -6.01
CA LYS A 2 6.06 13.18 -5.58
C LYS A 2 5.64 11.76 -5.98
N LEU A 3 5.09 10.98 -5.06
CA LEU A 3 4.62 9.63 -5.34
C LEU A 3 3.34 9.71 -6.20
N ASP A 4 3.40 9.25 -7.45
CA ASP A 4 2.25 9.12 -8.35
C ASP A 4 1.84 7.65 -8.53
N GLY A 5 0.66 7.43 -9.12
CA GLY A 5 0.09 6.09 -9.29
C GLY A 5 0.93 5.16 -10.17
N ASP A 6 1.53 5.67 -11.26
CA ASP A 6 2.35 4.87 -12.17
C ASP A 6 3.66 4.46 -11.49
N SER A 7 4.34 5.42 -10.85
CA SER A 7 5.54 5.18 -10.07
C SER A 7 5.31 4.16 -8.96
N LEU A 8 4.20 4.29 -8.21
CA LEU A 8 3.87 3.37 -7.13
C LEU A 8 3.52 1.97 -7.64
N THR A 9 2.85 1.86 -8.80
CA THR A 9 2.55 0.58 -9.45
C THR A 9 3.83 -0.17 -9.78
N LEU A 10 4.79 0.49 -10.44
CA LEU A 10 6.08 -0.10 -10.81
C LEU A 10 6.87 -0.53 -9.57
N LEU A 11 7.02 0.37 -8.59
CA LEU A 11 7.74 0.08 -7.35
C LEU A 11 7.13 -1.10 -6.59
N THR A 12 5.81 -1.11 -6.45
CA THR A 12 5.10 -2.18 -5.74
C THR A 12 5.24 -3.51 -6.47
N GLY A 13 5.10 -3.53 -7.79
CA GLY A 13 5.21 -4.76 -8.54
C GLY A 13 6.63 -5.32 -8.54
N MET A 14 7.67 -4.48 -8.60
CA MET A 14 9.05 -4.91 -8.39
C MET A 14 9.27 -5.50 -7.00
N TRP A 15 8.75 -4.86 -5.96
CA TRP A 15 8.87 -5.32 -4.57
C TRP A 15 8.11 -6.63 -4.32
N ALA A 16 6.91 -6.75 -4.87
CA ALA A 16 6.06 -7.94 -4.76
C ALA A 16 6.42 -9.05 -5.77
N LYS A 17 7.42 -8.82 -6.64
CA LYS A 17 7.85 -9.72 -7.71
C LYS A 17 6.70 -10.11 -8.67
N LEU A 18 5.87 -9.13 -9.02
CA LEU A 18 4.75 -9.27 -9.95
C LEU A 18 5.14 -8.83 -11.36
N ASN A 19 4.47 -9.37 -12.37
CA ASN A 19 4.65 -8.92 -13.74
C ASN A 19 3.89 -7.61 -13.98
N THR A 20 4.63 -6.51 -14.12
CA THR A 20 4.09 -5.15 -14.30
C THR A 20 4.05 -4.69 -15.76
N ASN A 21 4.12 -5.58 -16.74
CA ASN A 21 4.04 -5.16 -18.14
C ASN A 21 2.67 -4.55 -18.46
N ALA A 22 2.69 -3.39 -19.14
CA ALA A 22 1.48 -2.73 -19.60
C ALA A 22 0.69 -3.68 -20.54
N GLY A 23 -0.58 -3.92 -20.24
CA GLY A 23 -1.43 -4.89 -20.93
C GLY A 23 -1.66 -6.22 -20.19
N ASN A 24 -0.94 -6.48 -19.10
CA ASN A 24 -1.25 -7.59 -18.19
C ASN A 24 -2.42 -7.20 -17.25
N TYR A 25 -3.37 -8.11 -17.02
CA TYR A 25 -4.45 -7.95 -16.05
C TYR A 25 -3.94 -7.61 -14.64
N ASP A 26 -2.82 -8.22 -14.24
CA ASP A 26 -2.21 -7.95 -12.94
C ASP A 26 -1.71 -6.51 -12.82
N HIS A 27 -1.18 -5.93 -13.91
CA HIS A 27 -0.74 -4.53 -13.93
C HIS A 27 -1.93 -3.58 -13.72
N ALA A 28 -3.05 -3.80 -14.42
CA ALA A 28 -4.24 -2.95 -14.32
C ALA A 28 -4.79 -2.93 -12.89
N CYS A 29 -4.92 -4.08 -12.25
CA CYS A 29 -5.48 -4.16 -10.90
C CYS A 29 -4.50 -3.72 -9.82
N LEU A 30 -3.19 -3.91 -10.03
CA LEU A 30 -2.17 -3.32 -9.16
C LEU A 30 -2.19 -1.79 -9.25
N LYS A 31 -2.38 -1.24 -10.46
CA LYS A 31 -2.49 0.20 -10.70
C LYS A 31 -3.69 0.82 -10.00
N GLU A 32 -4.85 0.19 -10.07
CA GLU A 32 -6.05 0.66 -9.36
C GLU A 32 -5.81 0.72 -7.84
N CYS A 33 -5.13 -0.28 -7.27
CA CYS A 33 -4.75 -0.26 -5.85
C CYS A 33 -3.76 0.89 -5.56
N ALA A 34 -2.79 1.13 -6.44
CA ALA A 34 -1.78 2.16 -6.26
C ALA A 34 -2.39 3.57 -6.32
N GLU A 35 -3.30 3.82 -7.27
CA GLU A 35 -4.03 5.09 -7.38
C GLU A 35 -4.89 5.36 -6.15
N ALA A 36 -5.57 4.34 -5.63
CA ALA A 36 -6.34 4.46 -4.38
C ALA A 36 -5.45 4.80 -3.18
N VAL A 37 -4.25 4.21 -3.10
CA VAL A 37 -3.28 4.51 -2.03
C VAL A 37 -2.72 5.92 -2.17
N VAL A 38 -2.43 6.38 -3.39
CA VAL A 38 -1.99 7.77 -3.62
C VAL A 38 -3.09 8.75 -3.20
N ALA A 39 -4.35 8.51 -3.60
CA ALA A 39 -5.48 9.34 -3.20
C ALA A 39 -5.68 9.35 -1.67
N LEU A 40 -5.51 8.21 -1.00
CA LEU A 40 -5.51 8.15 0.46
C LEU A 40 -4.43 9.05 1.06
N LEU A 41 -3.18 8.92 0.58
CA LEU A 41 -2.09 9.76 1.06
C LEU A 41 -2.42 11.24 0.85
N GLU A 42 -2.86 11.65 -0.34
CA GLU A 42 -3.23 13.04 -0.63
C GLU A 42 -4.38 13.57 0.26
N SER A 43 -5.24 12.69 0.78
CA SER A 43 -6.32 13.05 1.70
C SER A 43 -5.88 13.17 3.17
N LEU A 44 -4.69 12.68 3.54
CA LEU A 44 -4.25 12.71 4.93
C LEU A 44 -3.97 14.14 5.38
N PRO A 45 -4.47 14.57 6.56
CA PRO A 45 -4.28 15.93 7.05
C PRO A 45 -2.80 16.24 7.33
N THR A 46 -2.01 15.21 7.59
CA THR A 46 -0.56 15.29 7.72
C THR A 46 0.08 14.15 6.94
N VAL A 47 0.32 14.35 5.64
CA VAL A 47 1.29 13.50 4.93
C VAL A 47 2.66 13.86 5.45
N PRO A 48 3.41 12.93 6.06
CA PRO A 48 4.78 13.23 6.44
C PRO A 48 5.57 13.50 5.16
N VAL A 49 6.09 14.71 5.00
CA VAL A 49 7.10 15.08 4.00
C VAL A 49 8.46 15.17 4.69
N ASP A 50 9.54 14.96 3.95
CA ASP A 50 10.88 15.16 4.49
C ASP A 50 11.26 16.65 4.45
N ALA A 51 12.46 16.98 4.92
CA ALA A 51 12.94 18.36 4.97
C ALA A 51 13.05 19.03 3.59
N SER A 52 13.05 18.24 2.51
CA SER A 52 13.11 18.69 1.12
C SER A 52 11.72 18.79 0.48
N GLY A 53 10.66 18.48 1.22
CA GLY A 53 9.28 18.42 0.70
C GLY A 53 9.00 17.17 -0.12
N GLU A 54 9.88 16.16 -0.10
CA GLU A 54 9.67 14.90 -0.81
C GLU A 54 8.95 13.87 0.06
N THR A 55 8.41 12.84 -0.59
CA THR A 55 7.82 11.69 0.11
C THR A 55 8.92 10.91 0.85
N PRO A 56 8.90 10.86 2.21
CA PRO A 56 9.91 10.16 2.99
C PRO A 56 9.92 8.67 2.67
N ALA A 57 11.09 8.05 2.84
CA ALA A 57 11.27 6.61 2.61
C ALA A 57 10.25 5.74 3.37
N ARG A 58 9.89 6.11 4.61
CA ARG A 58 8.87 5.39 5.41
C ARG A 58 7.48 5.44 4.77
N VAL A 59 7.09 6.58 4.20
CA VAL A 59 5.78 6.75 3.56
C VAL A 59 5.75 5.96 2.27
N ARG A 60 6.84 6.02 1.48
CA ARG A 60 6.98 5.23 0.26
C ARG A 60 6.91 3.72 0.53
N LEU A 61 7.61 3.22 1.55
CA LEU A 61 7.55 1.81 1.93
C LEU A 61 6.14 1.40 2.39
N ALA A 62 5.52 2.19 3.25
CA ALA A 62 4.16 1.92 3.73
C ALA A 62 3.14 1.92 2.58
N ALA A 63 3.28 2.83 1.61
CA ALA A 63 2.45 2.87 0.41
C ALA A 63 2.61 1.59 -0.42
N MET A 64 3.85 1.14 -0.66
CA MET A 64 4.11 -0.10 -1.39
C MET A 64 3.51 -1.32 -0.67
N MET A 65 3.70 -1.41 0.65
CA MET A 65 3.14 -2.50 1.46
C MET A 65 1.60 -2.48 1.44
N LEU A 66 0.99 -1.31 1.55
CA LEU A 66 -0.46 -1.15 1.51
C LEU A 66 -1.03 -1.55 0.15
N THR A 67 -0.43 -1.09 -0.95
CA THR A 67 -0.81 -1.45 -2.32
C THR A 67 -0.72 -2.96 -2.52
N ALA A 68 0.40 -3.59 -2.13
CA ALA A 68 0.57 -5.04 -2.23
C ALA A 68 -0.47 -5.82 -1.41
N ARG A 69 -0.79 -5.35 -0.20
CA ARG A 69 -1.81 -5.94 0.66
C ARG A 69 -3.20 -5.87 0.02
N LEU A 70 -3.59 -4.72 -0.50
CA LEU A 70 -4.87 -4.54 -1.19
C LEU A 70 -4.97 -5.45 -2.41
N TYR A 71 -3.91 -5.49 -3.22
CA TYR A 71 -3.82 -6.35 -4.39
C TYR A 71 -4.02 -7.84 -4.05
N ARG A 72 -3.34 -8.35 -3.00
CA ARG A 72 -3.50 -9.75 -2.57
C ARG A 72 -4.89 -10.06 -2.02
N ARG A 73 -5.49 -9.13 -1.28
CA ARG A 73 -6.83 -9.29 -0.70
C ARG A 73 -7.94 -9.42 -1.75
N ARG A 74 -7.73 -8.92 -2.97
CA ARG A 74 -8.66 -9.13 -4.08
C ARG A 74 -8.96 -10.62 -4.32
N ASN A 75 -7.97 -11.48 -4.13
CA ASN A 75 -8.12 -12.93 -4.33
C ASN A 75 -8.72 -13.65 -3.10
N SER A 76 -8.98 -12.92 -2.01
CA SER A 76 -9.39 -13.48 -0.73
C SER A 76 -10.35 -12.54 0.01
N LEU A 77 -11.60 -12.48 -0.47
CA LEU A 77 -12.67 -11.64 0.08
C LEU A 77 -12.91 -11.88 1.58
N THR A 78 -12.72 -13.11 2.06
CA THR A 78 -12.85 -13.49 3.49
C THR A 78 -11.52 -13.41 4.26
N GLY A 79 -10.38 -13.20 3.58
CA GLY A 79 -9.03 -13.24 4.16
C GLY A 79 -8.40 -14.63 4.26
N ILE A 80 -9.07 -15.68 3.75
CA ILE A 80 -8.51 -17.03 3.57
C ILE A 80 -7.78 -17.09 2.22
N GLU A 81 -6.45 -17.18 2.23
CA GLU A 81 -5.61 -17.08 1.03
C GLU A 81 -5.48 -18.43 0.31
N THR A 82 -5.57 -19.55 1.04
CA THR A 82 -5.54 -20.91 0.49
C THR A 82 -5.96 -21.92 1.57
N ILE A 83 -6.77 -22.92 1.22
CA ILE A 83 -6.94 -24.15 2.01
C ILE A 83 -5.98 -25.17 1.37
N ALA A 84 -4.79 -25.33 1.94
CA ALA A 84 -3.82 -26.33 1.49
C ALA A 84 -3.78 -27.50 2.49
N ASP A 85 -3.19 -28.64 2.09
CA ASP A 85 -3.06 -29.84 2.94
C ASP A 85 -2.34 -29.61 4.28
N LEU A 86 -1.61 -28.49 4.43
CA LEU A 86 -0.90 -28.10 5.65
C LEU A 86 -1.61 -27.04 6.51
N GLY A 87 -2.82 -26.60 6.14
CA GLY A 87 -3.63 -25.64 6.89
C GLY A 87 -4.02 -24.39 6.11
N THR A 88 -4.76 -23.49 6.78
CA THR A 88 -5.26 -22.23 6.22
C THR A 88 -4.23 -21.11 6.34
N SER A 89 -3.79 -20.53 5.21
CA SER A 89 -3.04 -19.26 5.21
C SER A 89 -4.00 -18.08 5.22
N TYR A 90 -3.71 -17.04 6.02
CA TYR A 90 -4.53 -15.84 6.12
C TYR A 90 -3.79 -14.60 5.62
N VAL A 91 -4.47 -13.77 4.83
CA VAL A 91 -3.98 -12.42 4.51
C VAL A 91 -4.29 -11.49 5.67
N ALA A 92 -3.26 -10.90 6.25
CA ALA A 92 -3.42 -9.93 7.34
C ALA A 92 -4.41 -8.81 6.93
N ARG A 93 -5.44 -8.59 7.74
CA ARG A 93 -6.43 -7.52 7.54
C ARG A 93 -5.90 -6.17 7.97
N TYR A 94 -5.03 -6.17 8.97
CA TYR A 94 -4.46 -5.00 9.60
C TYR A 94 -2.95 -5.18 9.72
N ASP A 95 -2.21 -4.11 9.51
CA ASP A 95 -0.76 -4.07 9.57
C ASP A 95 -0.37 -2.83 10.39
N PRO A 96 0.05 -3.01 11.66
CA PRO A 96 0.38 -1.89 12.53
C PRO A 96 1.61 -1.12 12.07
N ASP A 97 2.50 -1.71 11.26
CA ASP A 97 3.69 -1.04 10.76
C ASP A 97 3.34 -0.05 9.66
N ILE A 98 2.39 -0.39 8.77
CA ILE A 98 1.80 0.58 7.83
C ILE A 98 1.18 1.75 8.61
N ALA A 99 0.37 1.46 9.63
CA ALA A 99 -0.29 2.50 10.42
C ALA A 99 0.72 3.41 11.14
N ARG A 100 1.78 2.83 11.71
CA ARG A 100 2.85 3.56 12.40
C ARG A 100 3.69 4.40 11.43
N MET A 101 3.99 3.90 10.24
CA MET A 101 4.77 4.63 9.24
C MET A 101 3.99 5.79 8.63
N LEU A 102 2.68 5.63 8.39
CA LEU A 102 1.80 6.66 7.85
C LEU A 102 1.26 7.61 8.92
N ARG A 103 1.42 7.28 10.22
CA ARG A 103 0.85 8.04 11.35
C ARG A 103 -0.67 8.21 11.22
N ILE A 104 -1.34 7.09 10.95
CA ILE A 104 -2.80 7.00 10.90
C ILE A 104 -3.31 6.16 12.08
N ASP A 105 -4.63 6.06 12.22
CA ASP A 105 -5.30 5.32 13.29
C ASP A 105 -4.76 5.76 14.68
N ALA A 106 -4.36 4.79 15.50
CA ALA A 106 -3.81 5.01 16.85
C ALA A 106 -2.46 5.74 16.88
N PHE A 107 -1.83 5.98 15.73
CA PHE A 107 -0.55 6.68 15.62
C PHE A 107 -0.68 8.11 15.06
N THR A 108 -1.92 8.58 14.89
CA THR A 108 -2.21 9.96 14.46
C THR A 108 -1.73 10.94 15.53
N PRO A 109 -0.87 11.92 15.20
CA PRO A 109 -0.42 12.90 16.17
C PRO A 109 -1.60 13.78 16.63
N PRO A 110 -1.62 14.24 17.89
CA PRO A 110 -2.65 15.16 18.35
C PRO A 110 -2.59 16.44 17.51
N GLN A 111 -3.75 16.88 17.03
CA GLN A 111 -3.89 18.17 16.36
C GLN A 111 -4.35 19.21 17.40
N ILE A 112 -3.60 20.29 17.53
CA ILE A 112 -4.03 21.46 18.29
C ILE A 112 -4.77 22.36 17.30
N GLY A 113 -6.06 22.59 17.55
CA GLY A 113 -6.89 23.52 16.79
C GLY A 113 -6.71 24.96 17.25
#